data_AF-A0A1I6SCM3-F1
#
_entry.id   AF-A0A1I6SCM3-F1
#
_cell.length_a   1.000
_cell.length_b   1.000
_cell.length_c   1.000
_cell.angle_alpha   90.00
_cell.angle_beta   90.00
_cell.angle_gamma   90.00
#
_symmetry.space_group_name_H-M   'P 1'
#
loop_
_entity.id
_entity.type
_entity.pdbx_description
1 polymer ?
#
loop_
_entity_poly.entity_id
_entity_poly.type
_entity_poly.pdbx_seq_one_letter_code
_entity_poly.pdbx_strand_id
1 'polypeptide(L)'
;LLFDVSTYQDEQIKGVAQLKILFTVWRNLYTKNPADLKESIYQAAKALNTLDEKASGIAYFETVMRYIFNVSDAFTKNDIRDIVKTLEQAYPMGSDVMKTIADVLREEGIEQGIEQGIEKGEQKGMAKTLLAFLSRKIEHLPEETEDKLRQLDDQKLETIVNDFHQIETVEDLNKYL
;
A
#
# COMPACT_ATOMS: atom_id res chain seq x y z
N LEU A 1 1.84 17.97 -5.44
CA LEU A 1 2.28 19.36 -5.19
C LEU A 1 2.76 19.95 -6.51
N LEU A 2 2.25 21.12 -6.89
CA LEU A 2 2.77 21.92 -8.00
C LEU A 2 3.52 23.12 -7.40
N PHE A 3 4.76 23.36 -7.86
CA PHE A 3 5.57 24.50 -7.44
C PHE A 3 5.50 25.62 -8.50
N ASP A 4 5.30 26.86 -8.06
CA ASP A 4 5.35 28.03 -8.92
C ASP A 4 6.80 28.46 -9.17
N VAL A 5 7.28 28.16 -10.38
CA VAL A 5 8.66 28.42 -10.82
C VAL A 5 8.86 29.82 -11.40
N SER A 6 7.80 30.61 -11.55
CA SER A 6 7.86 31.96 -12.16
C SER A 6 8.64 32.99 -11.33
N THR A 7 8.95 32.66 -10.08
CA THR A 7 9.62 33.55 -9.12
C THR A 7 11.15 33.35 -9.06
N TYR A 8 11.69 32.36 -9.77
CA TYR A 8 13.13 32.05 -9.77
C TYR A 8 13.86 32.74 -10.94
N GLN A 9 15.07 33.26 -10.68
CA GLN A 9 15.99 33.72 -11.71
C GLN A 9 16.72 32.53 -12.35
N ASP A 10 17.19 32.66 -13.59
CA ASP A 10 17.81 31.57 -14.37
C ASP A 10 19.00 30.92 -13.64
N GLU A 11 19.83 31.69 -12.94
CA GLU A 11 20.97 31.17 -12.16
C GLU A 11 20.55 30.40 -10.89
N GLN A 12 19.29 30.59 -10.46
CA GLN A 12 18.67 29.91 -9.33
C GLN A 12 17.95 28.62 -9.76
N ILE A 13 17.68 28.44 -11.06
CA ILE A 13 17.16 27.19 -11.64
C ILE A 13 18.32 26.19 -11.80
N LYS A 14 18.87 25.73 -10.68
CA LYS A 14 19.90 24.69 -10.64
C LYS A 14 19.23 23.31 -10.65
N GLY A 15 18.81 22.86 -11.83
CA GLY A 15 17.93 21.69 -11.94
C GLY A 15 18.31 20.62 -12.97
N VAL A 16 19.30 20.85 -13.85
CA VAL A 16 19.54 19.90 -14.97
C VAL A 16 19.91 18.51 -14.47
N ALA A 17 20.76 18.41 -13.44
CA ALA A 17 21.17 17.12 -12.89
C ALA A 17 20.05 16.46 -12.07
N GLN A 18 19.40 17.20 -11.17
CA GLN A 18 18.34 16.69 -10.30
C GLN A 18 17.09 16.28 -11.09
N LEU A 19 16.67 17.09 -12.07
CA LEU A 19 15.53 16.75 -12.95
C LEU A 19 15.85 15.56 -13.85
N LYS A 20 17.09 15.45 -14.35
CA LYS A 20 17.51 14.28 -15.13
C LYS A 20 17.46 13.01 -14.29
N ILE A 21 17.89 13.06 -13.02
CA ILE A 21 17.77 11.95 -12.08
C ILE A 21 16.30 11.57 -11.88
N LEU A 22 15.45 12.55 -11.55
CA LEU A 22 14.02 12.38 -11.35
C LEU A 22 13.33 11.71 -12.55
N PHE A 23 13.50 12.29 -13.73
CA PHE A 23 12.88 11.77 -14.96
C PHE A 23 13.40 10.39 -15.35
N THR A 24 14.66 10.08 -15.06
CA THR A 24 15.22 8.74 -15.33
C THR A 24 14.55 7.69 -14.45
N VAL A 25 14.38 7.98 -13.16
CA VAL A 25 13.74 7.07 -12.21
C VAL A 25 12.25 6.92 -12.54
N TRP A 26 11.53 8.01 -12.82
CA TRP A 26 10.12 7.94 -13.22
C TRP A 26 9.91 7.21 -14.54
N ARG A 27 10.71 7.48 -15.58
CA ARG A 27 10.66 6.72 -16.83
C ARG A 27 10.78 5.24 -16.55
N ASN A 28 11.73 4.87 -15.69
CA ASN A 28 12.01 3.48 -15.38
C ASN A 28 11.00 2.84 -14.40
N LEU A 29 10.22 3.64 -13.67
CA LEU A 29 9.11 3.20 -12.83
C LEU A 29 7.97 2.61 -13.68
N TYR A 30 7.74 3.20 -14.85
CA TYR A 30 6.70 2.77 -15.79
C TYR A 30 7.20 1.75 -16.82
N THR A 31 8.51 1.47 -16.86
CA THR A 31 9.04 0.32 -17.59
C THR A 31 8.94 -0.93 -16.72
N LYS A 32 8.31 -1.99 -17.23
CA LYS A 32 7.95 -3.22 -16.46
C LYS A 32 9.15 -4.10 -16.02
N ASN A 33 10.36 -3.56 -15.91
CA ASN A 33 11.54 -4.30 -15.45
C ASN A 33 12.05 -3.74 -14.10
N PRO A 34 11.78 -4.41 -12.97
CA PRO A 34 12.20 -3.97 -11.64
C PRO A 34 13.72 -3.79 -11.48
N ALA A 35 14.53 -4.54 -12.23
CA ALA A 35 15.99 -4.45 -12.17
C ALA A 35 16.49 -3.09 -12.69
N ASP A 36 15.89 -2.57 -13.76
CA ASP A 36 16.26 -1.29 -14.36
C ASP A 36 15.90 -0.12 -13.44
N LEU A 37 14.77 -0.23 -12.74
CA LEU A 37 14.36 0.75 -11.73
C LEU A 37 15.31 0.72 -10.52
N LYS A 38 15.70 -0.46 -10.02
CA LYS A 38 16.66 -0.60 -8.91
C LYS A 38 18.01 0.04 -9.26
N GLU A 39 18.53 -0.21 -10.46
CA GLU A 39 19.76 0.41 -10.94
C GLU A 39 19.63 1.94 -11.04
N SER A 40 18.47 2.43 -11.48
CA SER A 40 18.21 3.87 -11.60
C SER A 40 18.19 4.57 -10.23
N ILE A 41 17.59 3.93 -9.22
CA ILE A 41 17.61 4.42 -7.84
C ILE A 41 19.04 4.47 -7.29
N TYR A 42 19.86 3.46 -7.59
CA TYR A 42 21.25 3.43 -7.18
C TYR A 42 22.07 4.57 -7.83
N GLN A 43 21.94 4.75 -9.14
CA GLN A 43 22.63 5.83 -9.86
C GLN A 43 22.17 7.21 -9.40
N ALA A 44 20.87 7.37 -9.09
CA ALA A 44 20.32 8.56 -8.49
C ALA A 44 21.00 8.90 -7.16
N ALA A 45 21.06 7.93 -6.24
CA ALA A 45 21.68 8.12 -4.92
C ALA A 45 23.16 8.49 -5.02
N LYS A 46 23.90 7.84 -5.92
CA LYS A 46 25.31 8.16 -6.17
C LYS A 46 25.48 9.57 -6.73
N ALA A 47 24.66 9.97 -7.69
CA ALA A 47 24.73 11.31 -8.28
C ALA A 47 24.40 12.42 -7.27
N LEU A 48 23.42 12.19 -6.39
CA LEU A 48 23.05 13.13 -5.33
C LEU A 48 24.18 13.36 -4.31
N ASN A 49 25.05 12.37 -4.09
CA ASN A 49 26.21 12.51 -3.21
C ASN A 49 27.29 13.46 -3.76
N THR A 50 27.25 13.76 -5.07
CA THR A 50 28.22 14.63 -5.74
C THR A 50 27.74 16.08 -5.91
N LEU A 51 26.52 16.41 -5.46
CA LEU A 51 25.98 17.77 -5.55
C LEU A 51 26.58 18.68 -4.46
N ASP A 52 26.90 19.91 -4.85
CA ASP A 52 27.45 20.94 -3.94
C ASP A 52 26.45 21.32 -2.84
N GLU A 53 25.16 21.44 -3.17
CA GLU A 53 24.08 21.64 -2.21
C GLU A 53 23.47 20.31 -1.75
N LYS A 54 24.12 19.70 -0.75
CA LYS A 54 23.72 18.40 -0.21
C LYS A 54 22.31 18.41 0.41
N ALA A 55 21.89 19.53 1.02
CA ALA A 55 20.58 19.64 1.68
C ALA A 55 19.40 19.62 0.69
N SER A 56 19.52 20.28 -0.47
CA SER A 56 18.49 20.23 -1.51
C SER A 56 18.41 18.85 -2.17
N GLY A 57 19.57 18.20 -2.39
CA GLY A 57 19.63 16.82 -2.88
C GLY A 57 18.89 15.80 -2.01
N ILE A 58 18.97 15.94 -0.68
CA ILE A 58 18.26 15.06 0.27
C ILE A 58 16.73 15.20 0.13
N ALA A 59 16.20 16.42 0.07
CA ALA A 59 14.75 16.65 -0.04
C ALA A 59 14.16 16.13 -1.36
N TYR A 60 14.90 16.29 -2.46
CA TYR A 60 14.51 15.70 -3.75
C TYR A 60 14.49 14.18 -3.68
N PHE A 61 15.53 13.58 -3.11
CA PHE A 61 15.63 12.14 -2.96
C PHE A 61 14.48 11.56 -2.12
N GLU A 62 14.17 12.20 -0.99
CA GLU A 62 13.04 11.83 -0.15
C GLU A 62 11.73 11.80 -0.94
N THR A 63 11.48 12.84 -1.73
CA THR A 63 10.26 12.97 -2.55
C THR A 63 10.15 11.84 -3.57
N VAL A 64 11.26 11.50 -4.25
CA VAL A 64 11.29 10.41 -5.23
C VAL A 64 11.02 9.05 -4.55
N MET A 65 11.68 8.79 -3.43
CA MET A 65 11.57 7.50 -2.74
C MET A 65 10.17 7.30 -2.14
N ARG A 66 9.59 8.34 -1.54
CA ARG A 66 8.21 8.32 -1.04
C ARG A 66 7.22 8.04 -2.15
N TYR A 67 7.39 8.68 -3.32
CA TYR A 67 6.53 8.42 -4.47
C TYR A 67 6.63 6.98 -4.98
N ILE A 68 7.86 6.45 -5.10
CA ILE A 68 8.09 5.08 -5.56
C ILE A 68 7.45 4.04 -4.64
N PHE A 69 7.63 4.19 -3.32
CA PHE A 69 7.08 3.24 -2.36
C PHE A 69 5.56 3.34 -2.23
N ASN A 70 4.98 4.53 -2.41
CA ASN A 70 3.53 4.71 -2.29
C ASN A 70 2.75 4.32 -3.55
N VAL A 71 3.38 4.35 -4.73
CA VAL A 71 2.67 4.19 -6.01
C VAL A 71 2.93 2.83 -6.67
N SER A 72 4.02 2.14 -6.34
CA SER A 72 4.42 0.96 -7.11
C SER A 72 4.28 -0.37 -6.37
N ASP A 73 3.49 -1.27 -6.96
CA ASP A 73 3.57 -2.72 -6.71
C ASP A 73 4.83 -3.35 -7.33
N ALA A 74 5.74 -2.52 -7.88
CA ALA A 74 6.92 -2.95 -8.60
C ALA A 74 7.97 -3.62 -7.70
N PHE A 75 7.85 -3.45 -6.38
CA PHE A 75 8.83 -3.94 -5.41
C PHE A 75 8.23 -4.89 -4.39
N THR A 76 8.87 -6.05 -4.22
CA THR A 76 8.59 -6.92 -3.09
C THR A 76 9.19 -6.35 -1.81
N LYS A 77 8.77 -6.87 -0.65
CA LYS A 77 9.39 -6.53 0.66
C LYS A 77 10.92 -6.75 0.68
N ASN A 78 11.42 -7.73 -0.08
CA ASN A 78 12.85 -7.99 -0.17
C ASN A 78 13.55 -6.94 -1.04
N ASP A 79 12.92 -6.49 -2.12
CA ASP A 79 13.47 -5.42 -2.97
C ASP A 79 13.57 -4.10 -2.20
N ILE A 80 12.54 -3.75 -1.42
CA ILE A 80 12.55 -2.57 -0.56
C ILE A 80 13.69 -2.65 0.45
N ARG A 81 13.87 -3.79 1.12
CA ARG A 81 14.96 -3.99 2.09
C ARG A 81 16.34 -3.83 1.45
N ASP A 82 16.53 -4.41 0.27
CA ASP A 82 17.79 -4.31 -0.47
C ASP A 82 18.10 -2.87 -0.91
N ILE A 83 17.08 -2.16 -1.37
CA ILE A 83 17.15 -0.75 -1.76
C ILE A 83 17.56 0.08 -0.55
N VAL A 84 16.85 -0.03 0.58
CA VAL A 84 17.17 0.70 1.82
C VAL A 84 18.62 0.44 2.25
N LYS A 85 19.04 -0.83 2.32
CA LYS A 85 20.41 -1.21 2.73
C LYS A 85 21.48 -0.63 1.80
N THR A 86 21.22 -0.65 0.49
CA THR A 86 22.15 -0.10 -0.51
C THR A 86 22.24 1.42 -0.39
N LEU A 87 21.12 2.08 -0.12
CA LEU A 87 21.04 3.53 0.04
C LEU A 87 21.72 4.01 1.32
N GLU A 88 21.61 3.26 2.42
CA GLU A 88 22.36 3.54 3.66
C GLU A 88 23.88 3.55 3.42
N GLN A 89 24.38 2.66 2.57
CA GLN A 89 25.80 2.55 2.24
C GLN A 89 26.25 3.61 1.22
N ALA A 90 25.45 3.84 0.18
CA ALA A 90 25.80 4.74 -0.92
C ALA A 90 25.53 6.22 -0.60
N TYR A 91 24.60 6.50 0.32
CA TYR A 91 24.17 7.84 0.69
C TYR A 91 23.96 7.99 2.21
N PRO A 92 25.05 7.97 3.01
CA PRO A 92 24.97 7.97 4.48
C PRO A 92 24.24 9.18 5.06
N MET A 93 24.32 10.36 4.42
CA MET A 93 23.59 11.57 4.85
C MET A 93 22.07 11.44 4.67
N GLY A 94 21.62 10.57 3.77
CA GLY A 94 20.19 10.24 3.64
C GLY A 94 19.75 9.09 4.55
N SER A 95 20.62 8.54 5.41
CA SER A 95 20.26 7.44 6.32
C SER A 95 19.16 7.86 7.30
N ASP A 96 19.22 9.07 7.87
CA ASP A 96 18.19 9.52 8.80
C ASP A 96 16.85 9.77 8.09
N VAL A 97 16.88 10.28 6.87
CA VAL A 97 15.68 10.41 6.02
C VAL A 97 15.08 9.04 5.68
N MET A 98 15.93 8.05 5.36
CA MET A 98 15.49 6.68 5.11
C MET A 98 14.86 6.01 6.33
N LYS A 99 15.40 6.25 7.53
CA LYS A 99 14.76 5.78 8.78
C LYS A 99 13.37 6.38 8.93
N THR A 100 13.22 7.69 8.72
CA THR A 100 11.90 8.34 8.78
C THR A 100 10.91 7.77 7.76
N ILE A 101 11.35 7.55 6.51
CA ILE A 101 10.50 6.90 5.49
C ILE A 101 10.10 5.49 5.95
N ALA A 102 11.05 4.71 6.47
CA ALA A 102 10.80 3.34 6.94
C ALA A 102 9.85 3.30 8.15
N ASP A 103 9.92 4.29 9.03
CA ASP A 103 9.02 4.41 10.18
C ASP A 103 7.59 4.75 9.73
N VAL A 104 7.43 5.72 8.82
CA VAL A 104 6.12 6.07 8.23
C VAL A 104 5.48 4.86 7.53
N LEU A 105 6.23 4.17 6.66
CA LEU A 105 5.71 2.98 5.96
C LEU A 105 5.34 1.84 6.92
N ARG A 106 6.04 1.73 8.05
CA ARG A 106 5.72 0.73 9.08
C ARG A 106 4.43 1.09 9.80
N GLU A 107 4.25 2.37 10.17
CA GLU A 107 3.03 2.86 10.79
C GLU A 107 1.83 2.69 9.86
N GLU A 108 1.92 3.11 8.60
CA GLU A 108 0.88 2.91 7.59
C GLU A 108 0.54 1.43 7.41
N GLY A 109 1.55 0.56 7.34
CA GLY A 109 1.34 -0.88 7.22
C GLY A 109 0.68 -1.52 8.45
N ILE A 110 0.93 -1.00 9.66
CA ILE A 110 0.25 -1.43 10.88
C ILE A 110 -1.20 -0.96 10.87
N GLU A 111 -1.45 0.31 10.53
CA GLU A 111 -2.79 0.90 10.47
C GLU A 111 -3.68 0.14 9.47
N GLN A 112 -3.21 -0.06 8.24
CA GLN A 112 -3.92 -0.85 7.23
C GLN A 112 -4.13 -2.30 7.67
N GLY A 113 -3.14 -2.90 8.34
CA GLY A 113 -3.25 -4.26 8.86
C GLY A 113 -4.30 -4.40 9.97
N ILE A 114 -4.42 -3.40 10.83
CA ILE A 114 -5.44 -3.33 11.88
C ILE A 114 -6.81 -3.13 11.25
N GLU A 115 -6.98 -2.18 10.34
CA GLU A 115 -8.25 -1.91 9.65
C GLU A 115 -8.78 -3.16 8.94
N GLN A 116 -7.96 -3.79 8.09
CA GLN A 116 -8.32 -5.04 7.43
C GLN A 116 -8.58 -6.19 8.42
N GLY A 117 -7.88 -6.20 9.55
CA GLY A 117 -8.05 -7.19 10.61
C GLY A 117 -9.38 -7.05 11.34
N ILE A 118 -9.80 -5.82 11.62
CA ILE A 118 -11.09 -5.49 12.24
C ILE A 118 -12.22 -5.86 11.30
N GLU A 119 -12.20 -5.39 10.06
CA GLU A 119 -13.22 -5.67 9.04
C GLU A 119 -13.43 -7.19 8.85
N LYS A 120 -12.34 -7.93 8.61
CA LYS A 120 -12.41 -9.41 8.51
C LYS A 120 -12.87 -10.08 9.80
N GLY A 121 -12.58 -9.48 10.95
CA GLY A 121 -13.00 -9.96 12.26
C GLY A 121 -14.50 -9.82 12.46
N GLU A 122 -15.05 -8.66 12.11
CA GLU A 122 -16.49 -8.36 12.16
C GLU A 122 -17.26 -9.26 11.20
N GLN A 123 -16.84 -9.35 9.93
CA GLN A 123 -17.41 -10.25 8.92
C GLN A 123 -17.50 -11.70 9.41
N LYS A 124 -16.38 -12.25 9.89
CA LYS A 124 -16.32 -13.63 10.41
C LYS A 124 -17.17 -13.82 11.65
N GLY A 125 -17.20 -12.82 12.54
CA GLY A 125 -18.03 -12.82 13.74
C GLY A 125 -19.52 -12.86 13.41
N MET A 126 -19.94 -12.03 12.45
CA MET A 126 -21.30 -11.94 11.97
C MET A 126 -21.75 -13.23 11.29
N ALA A 127 -20.97 -13.75 10.33
CA ALA A 127 -21.26 -15.02 9.67
C ALA A 127 -21.35 -16.18 10.67
N LYS A 128 -20.41 -16.28 11.63
CA LYS A 128 -20.46 -17.32 12.67
C LYS A 128 -21.72 -17.20 13.54
N THR A 129 -22.13 -15.99 13.87
CA THR A 129 -23.34 -15.73 14.67
C THR A 129 -24.59 -16.12 13.91
N LEU A 130 -24.70 -15.71 12.65
CA LEU A 130 -25.79 -16.10 11.76
C LEU A 130 -25.90 -17.62 11.62
N LEU A 131 -24.79 -18.33 11.38
CA LEU A 131 -24.79 -19.80 11.33
C LEU A 131 -25.31 -20.43 12.62
N ALA A 132 -24.89 -19.90 13.79
CA ALA A 132 -25.35 -20.41 15.07
C ALA A 132 -26.86 -20.19 15.31
N PHE A 133 -27.43 -19.13 14.76
CA PHE A 133 -28.87 -18.87 14.84
C PHE A 133 -29.66 -19.65 13.80
N LEU A 134 -29.19 -19.69 12.55
CA LEU A 134 -29.82 -20.44 11.45
C LEU A 134 -29.84 -21.94 11.74
N SER A 135 -28.76 -22.52 12.28
CA SER A 135 -28.72 -23.94 12.68
C SER A 135 -29.68 -24.32 13.81
N ARG A 136 -30.17 -23.34 14.58
CA ARG A 136 -31.22 -23.56 15.60
C ARG A 136 -32.62 -23.36 15.03
N LYS A 137 -32.75 -22.58 13.96
CA LYS A 137 -34.03 -22.23 13.33
C LYS A 137 -34.41 -23.21 12.23
N ILE A 138 -33.44 -23.64 11.43
CA ILE A 138 -33.57 -24.54 10.29
C ILE A 138 -33.04 -25.91 10.70
N GLU A 139 -33.88 -26.95 10.60
CA GLU A 139 -33.58 -28.30 11.07
C GLU A 139 -32.35 -28.94 10.37
N HIS A 140 -32.16 -28.64 9.09
CA HIS A 140 -31.00 -29.10 8.32
C HIS A 140 -30.45 -27.97 7.45
N LEU A 141 -29.22 -27.54 7.77
CA LEU A 141 -28.48 -26.55 6.97
C LEU A 141 -27.37 -27.29 6.20
N PRO A 142 -27.39 -27.30 4.86
CA PRO A 142 -26.36 -27.96 4.06
C PRO A 142 -24.99 -27.29 4.25
N GLU A 143 -23.91 -28.09 4.27
CA GLU A 143 -22.53 -27.60 4.43
C GLU A 143 -22.14 -26.56 3.35
N GLU A 144 -22.62 -26.75 2.12
CA GLU A 144 -22.42 -25.79 1.02
C GLU A 144 -23.03 -24.41 1.33
N THR A 145 -24.19 -24.38 1.97
CA THR A 145 -24.87 -23.16 2.40
C THR A 145 -24.09 -22.46 3.52
N GLU A 146 -23.51 -23.24 4.45
CA GLU A 146 -22.66 -22.69 5.50
C GLU A 146 -21.39 -22.03 4.94
N ASP A 147 -20.74 -22.69 4.00
CA ASP A 147 -19.51 -22.19 3.37
C ASP A 147 -19.75 -20.93 2.57
N LYS A 148 -20.86 -20.87 1.80
CA LYS A 148 -21.28 -19.65 1.10
C LYS A 148 -21.49 -18.50 2.07
N LEU A 149 -22.17 -18.73 3.19
CA LEU A 149 -22.42 -17.70 4.20
C LEU A 149 -21.12 -17.17 4.82
N ARG A 150 -20.09 -18.00 5.03
CA ARG A 150 -18.78 -17.57 5.55
C ARG A 150 -17.98 -16.71 4.57
N GLN A 151 -18.32 -16.75 3.29
CA GLN A 151 -17.62 -16.03 2.22
C GLN A 151 -18.36 -14.76 1.78
N LEU A 152 -19.58 -14.53 2.28
CA LEU A 152 -20.35 -13.33 1.97
C LEU A 152 -19.68 -12.07 2.55
N ASP A 153 -19.74 -10.99 1.78
CA ASP A 153 -19.38 -9.65 2.26
C ASP A 153 -20.33 -9.14 3.36
N ASP A 154 -19.90 -8.08 4.04
CA ASP A 154 -20.62 -7.51 5.18
C ASP A 154 -22.02 -7.02 4.81
N GLN A 155 -22.19 -6.45 3.62
CA GLN A 155 -23.50 -5.94 3.18
C GLN A 155 -24.53 -7.05 3.03
N LYS A 156 -24.13 -8.19 2.44
CA LYS A 156 -25.01 -9.35 2.34
C LYS A 156 -25.30 -9.97 3.70
N LEU A 157 -24.30 -10.06 4.58
CA LEU A 157 -24.50 -10.55 5.95
C LEU A 157 -25.46 -9.66 6.76
N GLU A 158 -25.33 -8.33 6.65
CA GLU A 158 -26.27 -7.36 7.24
C GLU A 158 -27.69 -7.53 6.71
N THR A 159 -27.84 -7.75 5.41
CA THR A 159 -29.14 -8.00 4.79
C THR A 159 -29.79 -9.25 5.40
N ILE A 160 -29.04 -10.35 5.53
CA ILE A 160 -29.52 -11.58 6.16
C ILE A 160 -29.89 -11.36 7.64
N VAL A 161 -29.12 -10.54 8.38
CA VAL A 161 -29.46 -10.20 9.77
C VAL A 161 -30.78 -9.42 9.85
N ASN A 162 -30.99 -8.43 8.98
CA ASN A 162 -32.22 -7.65 8.96
C ASN A 162 -33.44 -8.51 8.61
N ASP A 163 -33.29 -9.39 7.64
CA ASP A 163 -34.36 -10.28 7.16
C ASP A 163 -34.40 -11.63 7.89
N PHE A 164 -33.62 -11.81 8.96
CA PHE A 164 -33.48 -13.08 9.69
C PHE A 164 -34.83 -13.67 10.14
N HIS A 165 -35.76 -12.79 10.50
CA HIS A 165 -37.11 -13.17 10.91
C HIS A 165 -37.97 -13.78 9.78
N GLN A 166 -37.65 -13.48 8.52
CA GLN A 166 -38.35 -13.99 7.33
C GLN A 166 -37.75 -15.29 6.79
N ILE A 167 -36.54 -15.64 7.24
CA ILE A 167 -35.82 -16.85 6.79
C ILE A 167 -36.27 -18.03 7.66
N GLU A 168 -37.20 -18.85 7.17
CA GLU A 168 -37.69 -20.05 7.87
C GLU A 168 -37.12 -21.35 7.28
N THR A 169 -36.66 -21.31 6.03
CA THR A 169 -36.16 -22.48 5.29
C THR A 169 -34.80 -22.21 4.63
N VAL A 170 -34.14 -23.28 4.19
CA VAL A 170 -32.91 -23.18 3.38
C VAL A 170 -33.17 -22.46 2.06
N GLU A 171 -34.35 -22.64 1.46
CA GLU A 171 -34.73 -21.94 0.22
C GLU A 171 -34.88 -20.43 0.42
N ASP A 172 -35.34 -19.97 1.58
CA ASP A 172 -35.39 -18.54 1.89
C ASP A 172 -33.99 -17.95 2.03
N LEU A 173 -33.09 -18.68 2.71
CA LEU A 173 -31.70 -18.26 2.87
C LEU A 173 -30.95 -18.21 1.53
N ASN A 174 -31.20 -19.18 0.66
CA ASN A 174 -30.57 -19.25 -0.67
C ASN A 174 -30.90 -18.06 -1.58
N LYS A 175 -31.92 -17.24 -1.26
CA LYS A 175 -32.20 -15.99 -2.00
C LYS A 175 -31.14 -14.91 -1.77
N TYR A 176 -30.35 -15.04 -0.70
CA TYR A 176 -29.33 -14.06 -0.29
C TYR A 176 -27.89 -14.50 -0.63
N LEU A 177 -27.67 -15.80 -0.84
CA LEU A 177 -26.36 -16.39 -1.13
C LEU A 177 -25.98 -16.18 -2.61
#